data_AF-A0A9D8TTT8-F1
#
_entry.id   AF-A0A9D8TTT8-F1
#
_cell.length_a   1.000
_cell.length_b   1.000
_cell.length_c   1.000
_cell.angle_alpha   90.00
_cell.angle_beta   90.00
_cell.angle_gamma   90.00
#
_symmetry.space_group_name_H-M   'P 1'
#
loop_
_entity.id
_entity.type
_entity.pdbx_description
1 polymer ?
#
loop_
_entity_poly.entity_id
_entity_poly.type
_entity_poly.pdbx_seq_one_letter_code
_entity_poly.pdbx_strand_id
1 'polypeptide(L)' 'MAIILKTAEQLRLMKEAGRITGEAILRARDVIRPGVSTWEVDRVIHDYIVKCGAKPSFLGYAGFP' A
#
# COMPACT_ATOMS: atom_id res chain seq x y z
N MET A 1 12.05 -15.90 20.37
CA MET A 1 11.04 -15.05 19.70
C MET A 1 9.76 -15.87 19.58
N ALA A 2 8.64 -15.42 20.12
CA ALA A 2 7.37 -16.16 20.04
C ALA A 2 6.55 -15.71 18.82
N ILE A 3 5.86 -16.64 18.16
CA ILE A 3 4.93 -16.34 17.06
C ILE A 3 3.62 -15.85 17.68
N ILE A 4 3.13 -14.69 17.24
CA ILE A 4 1.86 -14.12 17.72
C ILE A 4 0.72 -14.69 16.87
N LEU A 5 -0.16 -15.49 17.49
CA LEU A 5 -1.40 -15.94 16.86
C LEU A 5 -2.40 -14.78 16.79
N LYS A 6 -2.87 -14.46 15.59
CA LYS A 6 -3.81 -13.37 15.36
C LYS A 6 -5.23 -13.77 15.73
N THR A 7 -5.99 -12.82 16.27
CA THR A 7 -7.43 -13.00 16.46
C THR A 7 -8.18 -12.90 15.13
N ALA A 8 -9.42 -13.38 15.09
CA ALA A 8 -10.27 -13.27 13.89
C ALA A 8 -10.42 -11.82 13.41
N GLU A 9 -10.55 -10.86 14.34
CA GLU A 9 -10.65 -9.44 13.99
C GLU A 9 -9.34 -8.89 13.41
N GLN A 10 -8.19 -9.28 13.97
CA GLN A 10 -6.90 -8.90 13.39
C GLN A 10 -6.73 -9.48 11.98
N LEU A 11 -7.13 -10.72 11.74
CA LEU A 11 -7.10 -11.32 10.41
C LEU A 11 -8.01 -10.59 9.42
N ARG A 12 -9.20 -10.15 9.86
CA ARG A 12 -10.12 -9.35 9.04
C ARG A 12 -9.51 -8.01 8.63
N LEU A 13 -8.89 -7.30 9.56
CA LEU A 13 -8.17 -6.05 9.30
C LEU A 13 -6.98 -6.26 8.34
N MET A 14 -6.21 -7.33 8.55
CA MET A 14 -5.09 -7.69 7.67
C MET A 14 -5.56 -8.00 6.24
N LYS A 15 -6.69 -8.69 6.08
CA LYS A 15 -7.28 -9.00 4.78
C LYS A 15 -7.65 -7.73 4.02
N GLU A 16 -8.26 -6.76 4.71
CA GLU A 16 -8.64 -5.48 4.11
C GLU A 16 -7.42 -4.65 3.73
N ALA A 17 -6.41 -4.57 4.60
CA ALA A 17 -5.14 -3.91 4.28
C ALA A 17 -4.47 -4.56 3.04
N GLY A 18 -4.45 -5.90 2.99
CA GLY A 18 -3.91 -6.65 1.85
C GLY A 18 -4.68 -6.41 0.54
N ARG A 19 -6.02 -6.27 0.60
CA ARG A 19 -6.85 -5.91 -0.56
C ARG A 19 -6.44 -4.55 -1.12
N ILE A 20 -6.35 -3.54 -0.25
CA ILE A 20 -5.95 -2.17 -0.65
C ILE A 20 -4.54 -2.18 -1.26
N THR A 21 -3.58 -2.88 -0.64
CA THR A 21 -2.22 -3.02 -1.18
C THR A 21 -2.22 -3.68 -2.56
N GLY A 22 -2.97 -4.77 -2.74
CA GLY A 22 -3.07 -5.47 -4.02
C GLY A 22 -3.65 -4.59 -5.11
N GLU A 23 -4.72 -3.86 -4.81
CA GLU A 23 -5.34 -2.93 -5.75
C GLU A 23 -4.41 -1.74 -6.10
N ALA A 24 -3.67 -1.20 -5.14
CA ALA A 24 -2.68 -0.14 -5.38
C ALA A 24 -1.60 -0.60 -6.39
N ILE A 25 -1.13 -1.84 -6.28
CA ILE A 25 -0.17 -2.43 -7.23
C ILE A 25 -0.78 -2.56 -8.64
N LEU A 26 -2.06 -2.94 -8.73
CA LEU A 26 -2.75 -2.97 -10.03
C LEU A 26 -2.85 -1.58 -10.66
N ARG A 27 -3.12 -0.53 -9.87
CA ARG A 27 -3.11 0.86 -10.37
C ARG A 27 -1.73 1.31 -10.84
N ALA A 28 -0.69 0.94 -10.11
CA ALA A 28 0.69 1.20 -10.53
C ALA A 28 0.98 0.56 -11.89
N ARG A 29 0.55 -0.70 -12.09
CA ARG A 29 0.72 -1.42 -13.36
C ARG A 29 0.11 -0.68 -14.54
N ASP A 30 -1.06 -0.06 -14.36
CA ASP A 30 -1.78 0.62 -15.45
C ASP A 30 -1.03 1.86 -15.99
N VAL A 31 -0.12 2.45 -15.21
CA VAL A 31 0.62 3.65 -15.59
C VAL A 31 2.07 3.39 -16.00
N ILE A 32 2.61 2.20 -15.74
CA ILE A 32 4.01 1.86 -16.07
C ILE A 32 4.19 1.73 -17.58
N ARG A 33 4.96 2.66 -18.15
CA ARG A 33 5.36 2.68 -19.57
C ARG A 33 6.63 3.54 -19.75
N PRO A 34 7.38 3.39 -20.85
CA PRO A 34 8.55 4.22 -21.12
C PRO A 34 8.22 5.71 -21.03
N GLY A 35 9.08 6.46 -20.35
CA GLY A 35 8.92 7.91 -20.14
C GLY A 35 8.15 8.31 -18.87
N VAL A 36 7.52 7.37 -18.15
CA VAL A 36 6.91 7.64 -16.85
C VAL A 36 7.96 7.55 -15.75
N SER A 37 8.00 8.57 -14.89
CA SER A 37 8.90 8.62 -13.74
C SER A 37 8.42 7.71 -12.61
N THR A 38 9.35 7.23 -11.78
CA THR A 38 9.01 6.48 -10.57
C THR A 38 8.20 7.31 -9.58
N TRP A 39 8.36 8.64 -9.58
CA TRP A 39 7.57 9.58 -8.80
C TRP A 39 6.10 9.60 -9.20
N GLU A 40 5.80 9.53 -10.50
CA GLU A 40 4.42 9.44 -10.97
C GLU A 40 3.76 8.13 -10.55
N VAL A 41 4.50 7.02 -10.59
CA VAL A 41 4.03 5.72 -10.10
C VAL A 41 3.77 5.76 -8.59
N ASP A 42 4.69 6.34 -7.81
CA ASP A 42 4.53 6.54 -6.37
C ASP A 42 3.27 7.35 -6.04
N ARG A 43 3.07 8.49 -6.73
CA ARG A 43 1.88 9.33 -6.54
C ARG A 43 0.58 8.56 -6.79
N VAL A 44 0.52 7.73 -7.83
CA VAL A 44 -0.67 6.90 -8.12
C VAL A 44 -0.95 5.91 -7.00
N ILE A 45 0.09 5.27 -6.45
CA ILE A 45 -0.02 4.36 -5.31
C ILE A 45 -0.49 5.11 -4.07
N HIS A 46 0.17 6.22 -3.74
CA HIS A 46 -0.15 7.08 -2.61
C HIS A 46 -1.62 7.53 -2.64
N ASP A 47 -2.05 8.11 -3.76
CA ASP A 47 -3.40 8.67 -3.90
C ASP A 47 -4.46 7.58 -3.79
N TYR A 48 -4.18 6.38 -4.29
CA TYR A 48 -5.08 5.24 -4.13
C TYR A 48 -5.23 4.82 -2.66
N ILE A 49 -4.11 4.68 -1.95
CA ILE A 49 -4.10 4.29 -0.53
C ILE A 49 -4.89 5.32 0.30
N VAL A 50 -4.64 6.61 0.09
CA VAL A 50 -5.34 7.70 0.80
C VAL A 50 -6.83 7.72 0.45
N LYS A 51 -7.19 7.51 -0.82
CA LYS A 51 -8.59 7.42 -1.27
C LYS A 51 -9.36 6.27 -0.61
N CYS A 52 -8.68 5.18 -0.28
CA CYS A 52 -9.27 4.07 0.49
C CYS A 52 -9.37 4.34 2.00
N GLY A 53 -8.99 5.54 2.47
CA GLY A 53 -8.96 5.86 3.91
C GLY A 53 -7.83 5.19 4.68
N ALA A 54 -6.84 4.63 3.97
CA ALA A 54 -5.66 4.01 4.56
C ALA A 54 -4.48 5.00 4.60
N LYS A 55 -3.44 4.64 5.36
CA LYS A 55 -2.20 5.39 5.45
C LYS A 55 -1.07 4.62 4.75
N PRO A 56 -0.25 5.28 3.90
CA PRO A 56 0.95 4.67 3.35
C PRO A 56 1.93 4.33 4.48
N SER A 57 2.29 3.06 4.62
CA SER A 57 3.17 2.61 5.71
C SER A 57 4.63 2.97 5.50
N PHE A 58 5.05 3.21 4.25
CA PHE A 58 6.42 3.56 3.89
C PHE A 58 6.73 5.04 4.16
N LEU A 59 5.73 5.92 4.06
CA LEU A 59 5.92 7.35 4.19
C LEU A 59 6.30 7.73 5.63
N GLY A 60 7.50 8.30 5.80
CA GLY A 60 8.08 8.64 7.10
C GLY A 60 8.65 7.45 7.86
N TYR A 61 8.63 6.24 7.30
CA TYR A 61 9.20 5.07 7.96
C TYR A 61 10.72 5.14 7.98
N ALA A 62 11.31 5.25 9.19
CA ALA A 62 12.75 5.38 9.37
C ALA A 62 13.38 6.54 8.57
N GLY A 63 12.63 7.64 8.37
CA GLY A 63 13.09 8.80 7.60
C GLY A 63 12.92 8.67 6.09
N PHE A 64 12.23 7.63 5.62
CA PHE A 64 11.87 7.49 4.21
C PHE A 64 10.92 8.63 3.79
N PRO A 65 11.26 9.37 2.72
CA PRO A 65 10.52 10.56 2.30
C PRO A 65 9.15 10.23 1.69
#